data_AF-A0A0D2M077-F1
#
_entry.id   AF-A0A0D2M077-F1
#
_cell.length_a   1.000
_cell.length_b   1.000
_cell.length_c   1.000
_cell.angle_alpha   90.00
_cell.angle_beta   90.00
_cell.angle_gamma   90.00
#
_symmetry.space_group_name_H-M   'P 1'
#
loop_
_entity.id
_entity.type
_entity.pdbx_description
1 polymer ?
#
loop_
_entity_poly.entity_id
_entity_poly.type
_entity_poly.pdbx_seq_one_letter_code
_entity_poly.pdbx_strand_id
1 'polypeptide(L)'
;MQAVLNICRRHPQASGFFPDDDGVACALCDPQAGNETSFQNGFSEAASWAPAALSGGKCVCTSPGPGRVVARMASGGRRYARCVVCPAGDAADAAAGACVPAGGGLRTPEGDLAYVVAALNAKGAGINLQTATQATIQAVQEPSGASPAYVIDASAPLERWLGPAARSCMDDGDRQGCNAVANLCALQLYSPDAAACALYDELVLLQQGAGAAALARRGQASAAARPETGALPWLLYGAGTDYLAATDVQFTASLAPGAAKLRLVLSEFDIYGTWLGLRDWTVQLQACGTGVGDADAWNRFGTSYTTSCQVGVDSLLAIADYSSNGPRLYDPYLMQDDGTLYPVPVLVTNRPLGGAGGVGQSYGHVRRFFFVDDTLAGSKGGAAAKAVVYPSAMALDVTIRADRRDHITPPVLTIT
;
A
#
# COMPACT_ATOMS: atom_id res chain seq x y z
N MET A 1 -28.87 -10.11 5.45
CA MET A 1 -29.19 -9.29 6.65
C MET A 1 -29.54 -10.11 7.90
N GLN A 2 -30.53 -11.02 7.89
CA GLN A 2 -30.90 -11.84 9.07
C GLN A 2 -29.77 -12.77 9.58
N ALA A 3 -28.92 -13.29 8.70
CA ALA A 3 -27.78 -14.13 9.08
C ALA A 3 -26.69 -13.34 9.84
N VAL A 4 -26.43 -12.09 9.46
CA VAL A 4 -25.39 -11.23 10.06
C VAL A 4 -25.84 -10.68 11.41
N LEU A 5 -27.12 -10.31 11.54
CA LEU A 5 -27.74 -10.00 12.82
C LEU A 5 -27.61 -11.15 13.83
N ASN A 6 -27.65 -12.40 13.36
CA ASN A 6 -27.44 -13.59 14.19
C ASN A 6 -25.95 -13.83 14.51
N ILE A 7 -25.01 -13.42 13.66
CA ILE A 7 -23.56 -13.52 13.92
C ILE A 7 -23.14 -12.52 15.01
N CYS A 8 -23.53 -11.25 14.90
CA CYS A 8 -23.19 -10.25 15.92
C CYS A 8 -23.89 -10.51 17.27
N ARG A 9 -25.01 -11.26 17.30
CA ARG A 9 -25.72 -11.64 18.53
C ARG A 9 -25.19 -12.91 19.22
N ARG A 10 -24.45 -13.78 18.53
CA ARG A 10 -24.01 -15.09 19.05
C ARG A 10 -22.66 -15.09 19.76
N HIS A 11 -21.89 -14.00 19.71
CA HIS A 11 -20.74 -13.86 20.61
C HIS A 11 -21.23 -13.58 22.04
N PRO A 12 -20.86 -14.42 23.03
CA PRO A 12 -21.48 -14.39 24.35
C PRO A 12 -21.11 -13.11 25.10
N GLN A 13 -22.12 -12.25 25.21
CA GLN A 13 -22.42 -11.24 26.22
C GLN A 13 -21.49 -10.01 26.36
N ALA A 14 -22.14 -8.87 26.13
CA ALA A 14 -21.96 -7.56 26.77
C ALA A 14 -20.83 -6.65 26.26
N SER A 15 -21.10 -5.84 25.22
CA SER A 15 -20.61 -4.44 25.08
C SER A 15 -20.72 -3.91 23.63
N GLY A 16 -21.80 -3.23 23.25
CA GLY A 16 -21.75 -2.22 22.16
C GLY A 16 -21.48 -2.64 20.70
N PHE A 17 -21.47 -3.93 20.33
CA PHE A 17 -21.26 -4.37 18.95
C PHE A 17 -22.56 -4.38 18.11
N PHE A 18 -22.51 -3.88 16.87
CA PHE A 18 -23.64 -3.81 15.93
C PHE A 18 -23.20 -4.14 14.48
N PRO A 19 -24.11 -4.58 13.59
CA PRO A 19 -23.77 -4.85 12.20
C PRO A 19 -23.21 -3.61 11.50
N ASP A 20 -22.18 -3.81 10.69
CA ASP A 20 -21.65 -2.77 9.83
C ASP A 20 -22.63 -2.41 8.69
N ASP A 21 -22.51 -1.24 8.07
CA ASP A 21 -23.43 -0.76 7.01
C ASP A 21 -23.35 -1.63 5.75
N ASP A 22 -22.16 -2.21 5.49
CA ASP A 22 -21.94 -3.23 4.45
C ASP A 22 -22.56 -4.59 4.82
N GLY A 23 -22.95 -4.77 6.08
CA GLY A 23 -23.47 -6.02 6.62
C GLY A 23 -22.46 -7.16 6.62
N VAL A 24 -21.15 -6.87 6.51
CA VAL A 24 -20.11 -7.91 6.40
C VAL A 24 -19.40 -8.16 7.73
N ALA A 25 -19.42 -7.19 8.65
CA ALA A 25 -18.75 -7.28 9.94
C ALA A 25 -19.59 -6.74 11.10
N CYS A 26 -19.07 -6.85 12.33
CA CYS A 26 -19.61 -6.19 13.51
C CYS A 26 -18.65 -5.05 13.94
N ALA A 27 -19.20 -3.87 14.23
CA ALA A 27 -18.45 -2.70 14.71
C ALA A 27 -18.82 -2.37 16.16
N LEU A 28 -17.89 -1.82 16.94
CA LEU A 28 -18.08 -1.37 18.33
C LEU A 28 -18.17 0.16 18.42
N CYS A 29 -19.17 0.75 19.08
CA CYS A 29 -19.07 2.17 19.43
C CYS A 29 -17.94 2.36 20.45
N ASP A 30 -16.85 3.04 20.09
CA ASP A 30 -15.68 3.19 20.95
C ASP A 30 -15.97 4.23 22.04
N PRO A 31 -16.03 3.83 23.33
CA PRO A 31 -16.30 4.76 24.42
C PRO A 31 -15.04 5.52 24.87
N GLN A 32 -13.89 5.29 24.25
CA GLN A 32 -12.64 5.98 24.60
C GLN A 32 -12.48 7.25 23.78
N ALA A 33 -11.68 8.17 24.31
CA ALA A 33 -11.07 9.25 23.53
C ALA A 33 -9.61 8.90 23.25
N GLY A 34 -9.05 9.40 22.15
CA GLY A 34 -7.66 9.17 21.80
C GLY A 34 -7.25 9.87 20.52
N ASN A 35 -6.05 9.58 20.02
CA ASN A 35 -5.49 10.14 18.79
C ASN A 35 -4.83 9.04 17.94
N GLU A 36 -5.16 8.99 16.66
CA GLU A 36 -4.66 8.02 15.68
C GLU A 36 -4.89 8.66 14.32
N THR A 37 -3.90 8.60 13.46
CA THR A 37 -4.08 8.88 12.03
C THR A 37 -4.56 7.58 11.39
N SER A 38 -5.80 7.56 10.90
CA SER A 38 -6.33 6.44 10.13
C SER A 38 -6.99 6.92 8.87
N PHE A 39 -6.78 6.17 7.80
CA PHE A 39 -7.29 6.44 6.46
C PHE A 39 -8.28 5.35 6.01
N GLN A 40 -8.71 4.47 6.92
CA GLN A 40 -9.51 3.29 6.59
C GLN A 40 -10.95 3.57 6.13
N ASN A 41 -11.37 4.84 6.08
CA ASN A 41 -12.62 5.29 5.46
C ASN A 41 -12.41 6.29 4.32
N GLY A 42 -11.18 6.46 3.84
CA GLY A 42 -10.87 7.39 2.77
C GLY A 42 -10.63 8.81 3.28
N PHE A 43 -10.92 9.10 4.53
CA PHE A 43 -10.61 10.43 5.07
C PHE A 43 -9.36 10.31 5.93
N SER A 44 -8.39 11.21 5.75
CA SER A 44 -7.32 11.39 6.74
C SER A 44 -7.96 11.89 8.01
N GLU A 45 -8.19 10.97 8.92
CA GLU A 45 -8.61 11.32 10.26
C GLU A 45 -7.34 11.58 11.06
N ALA A 46 -6.80 12.79 11.00
CA ALA A 46 -5.99 13.31 12.10
C ALA A 46 -6.94 13.62 13.26
N ALA A 47 -7.51 12.59 13.87
CA ALA A 47 -8.62 12.75 14.79
C ALA A 47 -8.16 12.46 16.21
N SER A 48 -8.04 13.52 17.01
CA SER A 48 -8.46 13.39 18.40
C SER A 48 -9.94 12.95 18.37
N TRP A 49 -10.23 11.67 18.60
CA TRP A 49 -11.61 11.20 18.63
C TRP A 49 -12.21 11.37 20.02
N ALA A 50 -13.52 11.63 20.05
CA ALA A 50 -14.32 11.57 21.27
C ALA A 50 -15.07 10.24 21.37
N PRO A 51 -15.53 9.87 22.57
CA PRO A 51 -16.33 8.69 22.78
C PRO A 51 -17.61 8.69 21.93
N ALA A 52 -17.88 7.57 21.28
CA ALA A 52 -19.16 7.26 20.67
C ALA A 52 -19.96 6.31 21.55
N ALA A 53 -21.28 6.44 21.56
CA ALA A 53 -22.19 5.57 22.30
C ALA A 53 -23.28 5.02 21.38
N LEU A 54 -23.77 3.82 21.68
CA LEU A 54 -24.87 3.21 20.95
C LEU A 54 -26.19 3.87 21.34
N SER A 55 -26.90 4.44 20.37
CA SER A 55 -28.23 5.02 20.55
C SER A 55 -29.12 4.64 19.35
N GLY A 56 -30.29 4.05 19.62
CA GLY A 56 -31.22 3.66 18.55
C GLY A 56 -30.67 2.65 17.54
N GLY A 57 -29.68 1.83 17.93
CA GLY A 57 -29.04 0.85 17.04
C GLY A 57 -27.95 1.42 16.12
N LYS A 58 -27.55 2.68 16.29
CA LYS A 58 -26.42 3.31 15.61
C LYS A 58 -25.49 3.96 16.62
N CYS A 59 -24.21 4.12 16.29
CA CYS A 59 -23.34 4.94 17.13
C CYS A 59 -23.65 6.42 16.94
N VAL A 60 -23.60 7.17 18.04
CA VAL A 60 -23.75 8.61 18.10
C VAL A 60 -22.66 9.20 18.99
N CYS A 61 -22.33 10.48 18.80
CA CYS A 61 -21.33 11.14 19.63
C CYS A 61 -21.86 11.45 21.03
N THR A 62 -21.12 11.05 22.06
CA THR A 62 -21.47 11.34 23.47
C THR A 62 -21.36 12.82 23.81
N SER A 63 -20.47 13.54 23.13
CA SER A 63 -20.36 14.99 23.17
C SER A 63 -20.53 15.54 21.75
N PRO A 64 -21.76 15.89 21.33
CA PRO A 64 -22.01 16.52 20.05
C PRO A 64 -21.44 17.94 20.07
N GLY A 65 -20.17 18.08 19.73
CA GLY A 65 -19.54 19.36 19.41
C GLY A 65 -19.73 19.71 17.93
N PRO A 66 -19.69 21.00 17.55
CA PRO A 66 -19.72 21.39 16.15
C PRO A 66 -18.54 20.73 15.40
N GLY A 67 -18.83 20.23 14.20
CA GLY A 67 -17.81 19.62 13.34
C GLY A 67 -17.40 18.20 13.76
N ARG A 68 -18.26 17.41 14.41
CA ARG A 68 -17.97 15.99 14.68
C ARG A 68 -18.92 15.04 13.95
N VAL A 69 -18.36 13.96 13.41
CA VAL A 69 -19.13 12.87 12.78
C VAL A 69 -18.71 11.51 13.31
N VAL A 70 -19.59 10.52 13.18
CA VAL A 70 -19.28 9.14 13.54
C VAL A 70 -18.57 8.48 12.38
N ALA A 71 -17.29 8.19 12.53
CA ALA A 71 -16.48 7.47 11.56
C ALA A 71 -16.19 6.05 12.02
N ARG A 72 -16.06 5.13 11.05
CA ARG A 72 -15.72 3.72 11.30
C ARG A 72 -14.21 3.49 11.19
N MET A 73 -13.58 2.87 12.17
CA MET A 73 -12.13 2.63 12.13
C MET A 73 -11.87 1.15 12.40
N ALA A 74 -10.80 0.57 11.90
CA ALA A 74 -10.35 -0.76 12.30
C ALA A 74 -8.94 -0.70 12.87
N SER A 75 -8.76 -1.31 14.04
CA SER A 75 -7.46 -1.39 14.71
C SER A 75 -7.33 -2.76 15.36
N GLY A 76 -6.20 -3.43 15.11
CA GLY A 76 -5.93 -4.78 15.64
C GLY A 76 -6.98 -5.82 15.26
N GLY A 77 -7.53 -5.78 14.03
CA GLY A 77 -8.54 -6.74 13.56
C GLY A 77 -9.97 -6.51 14.08
N ARG A 78 -10.21 -5.40 14.80
CA ARG A 78 -11.54 -5.03 15.30
C ARG A 78 -12.02 -3.76 14.62
N ARG A 79 -13.31 -3.72 14.26
CA ARG A 79 -13.96 -2.50 13.75
C ARG A 79 -14.60 -1.72 14.91
N TYR A 80 -14.41 -0.43 14.90
CA TYR A 80 -14.88 0.56 15.85
C TYR A 80 -15.67 1.64 15.11
N ALA A 81 -16.52 2.35 15.81
CA ALA A 81 -17.14 3.58 15.38
C ALA A 81 -16.80 4.66 16.42
N ARG A 82 -16.15 5.74 16.00
CA ARG A 82 -15.60 6.80 16.84
C ARG A 82 -16.13 8.15 16.39
N CYS A 83 -16.08 9.15 17.27
CA CYS A 83 -16.47 10.51 16.91
C CYS A 83 -15.27 11.37 16.54
N VAL A 84 -15.13 11.63 15.25
CA VAL A 84 -13.99 12.35 14.68
C VAL A 84 -14.34 13.80 14.43
N VAL A 85 -13.35 14.67 14.61
CA VAL A 85 -13.47 16.10 14.28
C VAL A 85 -13.20 16.25 12.79
N CYS A 86 -14.07 16.98 12.10
CA CYS A 86 -13.91 17.30 10.70
C CYS A 86 -12.66 18.15 10.47
N PRO A 87 -11.96 17.96 9.34
CA PRO A 87 -10.82 18.80 8.97
C PRO A 87 -11.16 20.29 9.03
N ALA A 88 -10.14 21.13 9.25
CA ALA A 88 -10.34 22.57 9.34
C ALA A 88 -10.94 23.11 8.02
N GLY A 89 -12.11 23.74 8.12
CA GLY A 89 -12.86 24.23 6.94
C GLY A 89 -14.00 23.31 6.50
N ASP A 90 -14.13 22.11 7.09
CA ASP A 90 -15.26 21.20 6.88
C ASP A 90 -16.28 21.33 8.04
N ALA A 91 -17.57 21.25 7.70
CA ALA A 91 -18.70 21.16 8.61
C ALA A 91 -19.17 19.69 8.74
N ALA A 92 -19.65 19.29 9.90
CA ALA A 92 -20.24 17.96 10.07
C ALA A 92 -21.68 17.91 9.52
N ASP A 93 -21.97 16.94 8.66
CA ASP A 93 -23.33 16.54 8.32
C ASP A 93 -23.71 15.28 9.11
N ALA A 94 -24.48 15.49 10.17
CA ALA A 94 -24.94 14.42 11.05
C ALA A 94 -25.95 13.47 10.39
N ALA A 95 -26.68 13.90 9.35
CA ALA A 95 -27.63 13.06 8.65
C ALA A 95 -26.92 12.06 7.73
N ALA A 96 -25.83 12.50 7.10
CA ALA A 96 -25.00 11.65 6.26
C ALA A 96 -23.87 10.94 7.03
N GLY A 97 -23.55 11.39 8.24
CA GLY A 97 -22.44 10.87 9.03
C GLY A 97 -21.06 11.21 8.42
N ALA A 98 -20.93 12.34 7.73
CA ALA A 98 -19.73 12.71 6.98
C ALA A 98 -19.38 14.20 7.12
N CYS A 99 -18.10 14.52 6.92
CA CYS A 99 -17.63 15.90 6.87
C CYS A 99 -17.92 16.50 5.49
N VAL A 100 -18.34 17.76 5.47
CA VAL A 100 -18.83 18.52 4.31
C VAL A 100 -18.06 19.83 4.22
N PRO A 101 -17.34 20.12 3.15
CA PRO A 101 -16.56 21.35 3.04
C PRO A 101 -17.44 22.60 3.11
N ALA A 102 -16.91 23.71 3.64
CA ALA A 102 -17.63 24.99 3.79
C ALA A 102 -18.22 25.61 2.49
N GLY A 103 -17.99 24.99 1.33
CA GLY A 103 -18.56 25.41 0.04
C GLY A 103 -18.98 24.27 -0.90
N GLY A 104 -19.19 23.04 -0.41
CA GLY A 104 -19.46 21.88 -1.29
C GLY A 104 -20.40 20.83 -0.69
N GLY A 105 -20.92 19.93 -1.54
CA GLY A 105 -21.72 18.79 -1.13
C GLY A 105 -20.94 17.75 -0.31
N LEU A 106 -21.63 16.69 0.11
CA LEU A 106 -21.06 15.57 0.87
C LEU A 106 -19.75 15.05 0.27
N ARG A 107 -18.71 14.88 1.10
CA ARG A 107 -17.50 14.18 0.67
C ARG A 107 -17.85 12.70 0.46
N THR A 108 -17.88 12.30 -0.80
CA THR A 108 -17.96 10.90 -1.20
C THR A 108 -16.66 10.51 -1.88
N PRO A 109 -16.32 9.22 -1.95
CA PRO A 109 -15.16 8.79 -2.71
C PRO A 109 -15.14 9.29 -4.16
N GLU A 110 -16.29 9.27 -4.82
CA GLU A 110 -16.45 9.80 -6.17
C GLU A 110 -16.30 11.32 -6.24
N GLY A 111 -16.83 12.04 -5.24
CA GLY A 111 -16.73 13.50 -5.17
C GLY A 111 -15.31 13.99 -4.91
N ASP A 112 -14.59 13.33 -4.01
CA ASP A 112 -13.18 13.63 -3.73
C ASP A 112 -12.30 13.31 -4.94
N LEU A 113 -12.57 12.20 -5.65
CA LEU A 113 -11.86 11.88 -6.89
C LEU A 113 -12.10 12.95 -7.96
N ALA A 114 -13.36 13.33 -8.19
CA ALA A 114 -13.72 14.36 -9.17
C ALA A 114 -13.06 15.71 -8.85
N TYR A 115 -13.02 16.09 -7.56
CA TYR A 115 -12.35 17.30 -7.09
C TYR A 115 -10.85 17.29 -7.42
N VAL A 116 -10.13 16.24 -7.03
CA VAL A 116 -8.69 16.13 -7.25
C VAL A 116 -8.35 16.06 -8.73
N VAL A 117 -9.06 15.23 -9.49
CA VAL A 117 -8.86 15.11 -10.94
C VAL A 117 -9.12 16.44 -11.64
N ALA A 118 -10.16 17.18 -11.26
CA ALA A 118 -10.41 18.51 -11.82
C ALA A 118 -9.27 19.50 -11.49
N ALA A 119 -8.81 19.51 -10.23
CA ALA A 119 -7.73 20.39 -9.79
C ALA A 119 -6.40 20.11 -10.52
N LEU A 120 -6.05 18.83 -10.72
CA LEU A 120 -4.85 18.43 -11.44
C LEU A 120 -4.98 18.60 -12.96
N ASN A 121 -6.16 18.33 -13.53
CA ASN A 121 -6.41 18.57 -14.95
C ASN A 121 -6.38 20.05 -15.32
N ALA A 122 -6.80 20.94 -14.40
CA ALA A 122 -6.62 22.38 -14.57
C ALA A 122 -5.13 22.78 -14.69
N LYS A 123 -4.21 21.91 -14.25
CA LYS A 123 -2.75 22.05 -14.41
C LYS A 123 -2.16 21.23 -15.56
N GLY A 124 -2.98 20.50 -16.32
CA GLY A 124 -2.57 19.76 -17.51
C GLY A 124 -2.34 18.25 -17.33
N ALA A 125 -2.73 17.66 -16.19
CA ALA A 125 -2.51 16.24 -15.90
C ALA A 125 -3.16 15.24 -16.89
N GLY A 126 -4.29 15.59 -17.50
CA GLY A 126 -4.96 14.75 -18.50
C GLY A 126 -5.61 13.46 -17.96
N ILE A 127 -5.89 13.37 -16.67
CA ILE A 127 -6.48 12.19 -16.02
C ILE A 127 -7.97 12.08 -16.39
N ASN A 128 -8.38 10.94 -16.94
CA ASN A 128 -9.78 10.68 -17.28
C ASN A 128 -10.56 10.16 -16.08
N LEU A 129 -11.51 10.96 -15.58
CA LEU A 129 -12.36 10.61 -14.44
C LEU A 129 -13.18 9.34 -14.67
N GLN A 130 -13.63 9.07 -15.89
CA GLN A 130 -14.50 7.92 -16.21
C GLN A 130 -13.77 6.59 -16.10
N THR A 131 -12.45 6.59 -16.29
CA THR A 131 -11.61 5.39 -16.21
C THR A 131 -10.74 5.39 -14.96
N ALA A 132 -10.91 6.36 -14.06
CA ALA A 132 -9.99 6.57 -12.94
C ALA A 132 -10.04 5.45 -11.88
N THR A 133 -11.16 4.75 -11.80
CA THR A 133 -11.36 3.61 -10.89
C THR A 133 -11.26 2.26 -11.61
N GLN A 134 -10.85 2.27 -12.89
CA GLN A 134 -10.60 1.05 -13.63
C GLN A 134 -9.29 0.43 -13.16
N ALA A 135 -9.30 -0.90 -13.00
CA ALA A 135 -8.09 -1.67 -12.84
C ALA A 135 -7.91 -2.57 -14.06
N THR A 136 -6.67 -2.69 -14.53
CA THR A 136 -6.33 -3.65 -15.59
C THR A 136 -5.34 -4.67 -15.06
N ILE A 137 -5.74 -5.93 -15.09
CA ILE A 137 -4.91 -7.07 -14.67
C ILE A 137 -4.39 -7.71 -15.95
N GLN A 138 -3.08 -7.63 -16.15
CA GLN A 138 -2.42 -8.14 -17.34
C GLN A 138 -2.04 -9.61 -17.17
N ALA A 139 -1.90 -10.31 -18.29
CA ALA A 139 -1.33 -11.66 -18.37
C ALA A 139 -1.96 -12.71 -17.43
N VAL A 140 -3.29 -12.66 -17.25
CA VAL A 140 -3.99 -13.60 -16.36
C VAL A 140 -3.94 -15.00 -16.95
N GLN A 141 -3.38 -15.94 -16.20
CA GLN A 141 -3.27 -17.33 -16.65
C GLN A 141 -4.62 -18.04 -16.53
N GLU A 142 -5.19 -18.44 -17.67
CA GLU A 142 -6.42 -19.24 -17.68
C GLU A 142 -6.15 -20.74 -17.84
N PRO A 143 -7.04 -21.63 -17.37
CA PRO A 143 -6.97 -23.07 -17.64
C PRO A 143 -6.93 -23.42 -19.14
N SER A 144 -7.45 -22.52 -19.99
CA SER A 144 -7.43 -22.61 -21.44
C SER A 144 -6.02 -22.46 -22.04
N GLY A 145 -5.04 -21.99 -21.26
CA GLY A 145 -3.73 -21.57 -21.74
C GLY A 145 -3.72 -20.17 -22.36
N ALA A 146 -4.87 -19.48 -22.41
CA ALA A 146 -4.93 -18.08 -22.79
C ALA A 146 -4.36 -17.18 -21.69
N SER A 147 -3.83 -16.02 -22.09
CA SER A 147 -3.32 -15.00 -21.19
C SER A 147 -3.95 -13.62 -21.48
N PRO A 148 -5.27 -13.45 -21.30
CA PRO A 148 -5.93 -12.18 -21.58
C PRO A 148 -5.63 -11.13 -20.51
N ALA A 149 -5.86 -9.87 -20.87
CA ALA A 149 -5.98 -8.78 -19.92
C ALA A 149 -7.43 -8.69 -19.44
N TYR A 150 -7.62 -8.53 -18.13
CA TYR A 150 -8.92 -8.30 -17.51
C TYR A 150 -9.05 -6.83 -17.12
N VAL A 151 -10.03 -6.15 -17.71
CA VAL A 151 -10.40 -4.79 -17.29
C VAL A 151 -11.56 -4.89 -16.30
N ILE A 152 -11.35 -4.31 -15.13
CA ILE A 152 -12.36 -4.13 -14.09
C ILE A 152 -12.82 -2.69 -14.18
N ASP A 153 -14.04 -2.47 -14.66
CA ASP A 153 -14.56 -1.12 -14.91
C ASP A 153 -14.62 -0.24 -13.64
N ALA A 154 -14.82 -0.89 -12.48
CA ALA A 154 -14.94 -0.24 -11.19
C ALA A 154 -14.33 -1.14 -10.12
N SER A 155 -13.02 -1.00 -9.90
CA SER A 155 -12.31 -1.75 -8.86
C SER A 155 -12.70 -1.23 -7.48
N ALA A 156 -13.13 -2.13 -6.60
CA ALA A 156 -13.60 -1.80 -5.26
C ALA A 156 -12.58 -0.96 -4.44
N PRO A 157 -11.29 -1.33 -4.34
CA PRO A 157 -10.31 -0.50 -3.63
C PRO A 157 -10.08 0.86 -4.29
N LEU A 158 -10.10 0.96 -5.63
CA LEU A 158 -9.92 2.25 -6.31
C LEU A 158 -11.11 3.18 -6.11
N GLU A 159 -12.33 2.68 -6.28
CA GLU A 159 -13.54 3.47 -6.03
C GLU A 159 -13.62 3.95 -4.60
N ARG A 160 -13.26 3.09 -3.64
CA ARG A 160 -13.43 3.40 -2.23
C ARG A 160 -12.35 4.35 -1.71
N TRP A 161 -11.10 4.21 -2.18
CA TRP A 161 -9.94 4.85 -1.55
C TRP A 161 -9.22 5.88 -2.40
N LEU A 162 -9.26 5.78 -3.73
CA LEU A 162 -8.38 6.58 -4.57
C LEU A 162 -8.63 8.09 -4.44
N GLY A 163 -9.89 8.50 -4.61
CA GLY A 163 -10.28 9.91 -4.53
C GLY A 163 -9.99 10.54 -3.17
N PRO A 164 -10.52 9.94 -2.09
CA PRO A 164 -10.27 10.46 -0.76
C PRO A 164 -8.78 10.48 -0.38
N ALA A 165 -7.98 9.50 -0.84
CA ALA A 165 -6.54 9.41 -0.54
C ALA A 165 -5.77 10.51 -1.26
N ALA A 166 -6.09 10.70 -2.53
CA ALA A 166 -5.50 11.73 -3.35
C ALA A 166 -5.84 13.12 -2.80
N ARG A 167 -7.06 13.33 -2.32
CA ARG A 167 -7.47 14.60 -1.73
C ARG A 167 -6.76 14.89 -0.42
N SER A 168 -6.76 13.91 0.48
CA SER A 168 -6.02 13.97 1.73
C SER A 168 -4.53 14.28 1.53
N CYS A 169 -3.91 13.63 0.53
CA CYS A 169 -2.54 13.90 0.15
C CYS A 169 -2.34 15.31 -0.45
N MET A 170 -3.27 15.77 -1.28
CA MET A 170 -3.20 17.05 -1.99
C MET A 170 -3.40 18.25 -1.07
N ASP A 171 -4.45 18.21 -0.25
CA ASP A 171 -4.90 19.35 0.55
C ASP A 171 -4.09 19.45 1.87
N ASP A 172 -3.88 18.31 2.54
CA ASP A 172 -3.31 18.28 3.90
C ASP A 172 -1.83 17.85 3.92
N GLY A 173 -1.32 17.28 2.81
CA GLY A 173 -0.02 16.59 2.84
C GLY A 173 -0.02 15.43 3.84
N ASP A 174 -1.15 14.75 4.01
CA ASP A 174 -1.23 13.64 4.95
C ASP A 174 -0.40 12.45 4.46
N ARG A 175 0.53 12.00 5.31
CA ARG A 175 1.46 10.90 4.99
C ARG A 175 0.72 9.60 4.68
N GLN A 176 -0.37 9.32 5.38
CA GLN A 176 -1.11 8.08 5.20
C GLN A 176 -1.89 8.11 3.88
N GLY A 177 -2.64 9.19 3.60
CA GLY A 177 -3.31 9.40 2.33
C GLY A 177 -2.35 9.33 1.13
N CYS A 178 -1.19 9.98 1.24
CA CYS A 178 -0.15 9.90 0.22
C CYS A 178 0.41 8.48 0.03
N ASN A 179 0.62 7.72 1.11
CA ASN A 179 0.99 6.31 1.03
C ASN A 179 -0.12 5.44 0.44
N ALA A 180 -1.40 5.77 0.69
CA ALA A 180 -2.52 5.03 0.12
C ALA A 180 -2.56 5.17 -1.41
N VAL A 181 -2.41 6.40 -1.95
CA VAL A 181 -2.31 6.59 -3.41
C VAL A 181 -1.13 5.81 -3.99
N ALA A 182 0.03 5.87 -3.32
CA ALA A 182 1.22 5.12 -3.70
C ALA A 182 0.98 3.61 -3.72
N ASN A 183 0.28 3.08 -2.73
CA ASN A 183 -0.06 1.66 -2.63
C ASN A 183 -1.02 1.23 -3.73
N LEU A 184 -2.04 2.04 -4.05
CA LEU A 184 -2.96 1.79 -5.15
C LEU A 184 -2.26 1.82 -6.52
N CYS A 185 -1.20 2.63 -6.68
CA CYS A 185 -0.36 2.58 -7.88
C CYS A 185 0.49 1.29 -7.94
N ALA A 186 1.10 0.89 -6.82
CA ALA A 186 1.88 -0.35 -6.74
C ALA A 186 1.04 -1.59 -7.05
N LEU A 187 -0.22 -1.63 -6.57
CA LEU A 187 -1.18 -2.71 -6.89
C LEU A 187 -1.50 -2.79 -8.39
N GLN A 188 -1.47 -1.66 -9.10
CA GLN A 188 -1.62 -1.61 -10.56
C GLN A 188 -0.29 -1.81 -11.30
N LEU A 189 0.69 -2.44 -10.64
CA LEU A 189 2.02 -2.74 -11.16
C LEU A 189 2.70 -1.52 -11.80
N TYR A 190 2.45 -0.32 -11.26
CA TYR A 190 3.04 0.92 -11.74
C TYR A 190 2.76 1.21 -13.22
N SER A 191 1.60 0.78 -13.71
CA SER A 191 1.13 1.05 -15.06
C SER A 191 0.99 2.55 -15.28
N PRO A 192 1.59 3.13 -16.36
CA PRO A 192 1.44 4.55 -16.66
C PRO A 192 0.01 4.93 -17.06
N ASP A 193 -0.78 3.96 -17.53
CA ASP A 193 -2.17 4.16 -17.93
C ASP A 193 -3.14 4.09 -16.74
N ALA A 194 -2.66 3.64 -15.57
CA ALA A 194 -3.46 3.57 -14.36
C ALA A 194 -3.60 4.96 -13.72
N ALA A 195 -4.84 5.39 -13.48
CA ALA A 195 -5.09 6.70 -12.89
C ALA A 195 -4.51 6.86 -11.48
N ALA A 196 -4.38 5.78 -10.69
CA ALA A 196 -3.72 5.87 -9.38
C ALA A 196 -2.23 6.24 -9.51
N CYS A 197 -1.55 5.74 -10.54
CA CYS A 197 -0.17 6.09 -10.82
C CYS A 197 -0.03 7.51 -11.39
N ALA A 198 -0.92 7.89 -12.30
CA ALA A 198 -0.98 9.26 -12.80
C ALA A 198 -1.24 10.28 -11.66
N LEU A 199 -2.21 9.99 -10.77
CA LEU A 199 -2.49 10.82 -9.60
C LEU A 199 -1.27 10.92 -8.67
N TYR A 200 -0.63 9.79 -8.35
CA TYR A 200 0.60 9.80 -7.55
C TYR A 200 1.68 10.69 -8.20
N ASP A 201 1.95 10.52 -9.50
CA ASP A 201 2.98 11.28 -10.21
C ASP A 201 2.71 12.78 -10.26
N GLU A 202 1.45 13.18 -10.34
CA GLU A 202 1.00 14.58 -10.33
C GLU A 202 1.04 15.19 -8.92
N LEU A 203 0.65 14.42 -7.90
CA LEU A 203 0.77 14.86 -6.50
C LEU A 203 2.23 15.08 -6.12
N VAL A 204 3.13 14.21 -6.61
CA VAL A 204 4.58 14.39 -6.45
C VAL A 204 5.05 15.70 -7.08
N LEU A 205 4.59 16.02 -8.29
CA LEU A 205 4.92 17.30 -8.94
C LEU A 205 4.35 18.51 -8.19
N LEU A 206 3.12 18.40 -7.70
CA LEU A 206 2.42 19.46 -7.00
C LEU A 206 3.11 19.83 -5.67
N GLN A 207 3.50 18.83 -4.88
CA GLN A 207 4.17 19.05 -3.59
C GLN A 207 5.62 19.56 -3.74
N GLN A 208 6.25 19.42 -4.91
CA GLN A 208 7.63 19.86 -5.15
C GLN A 208 7.78 21.33 -5.58
N GLY A 209 6.68 22.05 -5.83
CA GLY A 209 6.62 23.50 -6.06
C GLY A 209 7.79 24.14 -6.85
N ALA A 210 7.62 24.32 -8.16
CA ALA A 210 8.31 25.32 -9.02
C ALA A 210 9.86 25.53 -8.92
N GLY A 211 10.62 24.72 -8.18
CA GLY A 211 12.06 24.96 -7.97
C GLY A 211 12.87 23.79 -7.40
N ALA A 212 12.24 22.73 -6.88
CA ALA A 212 12.95 21.51 -6.50
C ALA A 212 12.80 20.45 -7.61
N ALA A 213 13.72 20.50 -8.57
CA ALA A 213 13.83 19.61 -9.72
C ALA A 213 13.58 18.14 -9.35
N ALA A 214 12.66 17.45 -10.06
CA ALA A 214 12.70 16.05 -10.53
C ALA A 214 13.27 14.91 -9.63
N LEU A 215 13.60 15.18 -8.37
CA LEU A 215 14.47 14.37 -7.51
C LEU A 215 13.67 13.47 -6.57
N ALA A 216 12.41 13.78 -6.26
CA ALA A 216 11.56 12.85 -5.48
C ALA A 216 10.77 11.86 -6.36
N ARG A 217 10.76 12.02 -7.70
CA ARG A 217 10.35 10.93 -8.60
C ARG A 217 11.40 9.81 -8.65
N ARG A 218 12.64 10.07 -8.22
CA ARG A 218 13.83 9.30 -8.55
C ARG A 218 14.89 9.48 -7.46
N GLY A 219 14.84 8.66 -6.41
CA GLY A 219 15.91 8.59 -5.42
C GLY A 219 17.24 8.37 -6.12
N GLN A 220 18.23 9.19 -5.75
CA GLN A 220 19.60 9.03 -6.22
C GLN A 220 20.31 7.98 -5.36
N ALA A 221 21.24 7.26 -5.98
CA ALA A 221 21.97 6.14 -5.40
C ALA A 221 23.14 6.57 -4.48
N SER A 222 23.09 7.76 -3.86
CA SER A 222 24.21 8.26 -3.05
C SER A 222 23.81 8.55 -1.61
N ALA A 223 24.45 7.82 -0.68
CA ALA A 223 24.84 8.05 0.73
C ALA A 223 23.86 8.72 1.73
N ALA A 224 22.71 9.20 1.28
CA ALA A 224 21.68 9.85 2.07
C ALA A 224 20.31 9.40 1.55
N ALA A 225 20.10 8.09 1.39
CA ALA A 225 18.79 7.60 1.01
C ALA A 225 17.81 7.80 2.16
N ARG A 226 17.10 8.94 2.23
CA ARG A 226 15.77 9.01 2.86
C ARG A 226 14.89 10.10 2.23
N PRO A 227 14.15 9.83 1.14
CA PRO A 227 12.86 10.47 1.01
C PRO A 227 11.90 9.82 2.03
N GLU A 228 12.11 10.17 3.31
CA GLU A 228 11.12 10.17 4.40
C GLU A 228 10.94 11.60 4.93
N THR A 229 11.28 12.63 4.15
CA THR A 229 11.16 14.02 4.61
C THR A 229 9.83 14.67 4.24
N GLY A 230 8.96 13.97 3.48
CA GLY A 230 7.69 14.51 2.98
C GLY A 230 6.49 13.60 3.21
N ALA A 231 5.33 14.05 2.72
CA ALA A 231 4.09 13.30 2.76
C ALA A 231 4.09 12.09 1.80
N LEU A 232 4.65 12.27 0.60
CA LEU A 232 4.69 11.25 -0.45
C LEU A 232 5.90 10.31 -0.32
N PRO A 233 5.68 8.98 -0.29
CA PRO A 233 6.78 8.02 -0.33
C PRO A 233 7.40 8.00 -1.73
N TRP A 234 8.72 7.84 -1.82
CA TRP A 234 9.38 7.60 -3.11
C TRP A 234 9.14 6.16 -3.59
N LEU A 235 8.60 5.99 -4.80
CA LEU A 235 8.28 4.67 -5.39
C LEU A 235 9.17 4.20 -6.55
N LEU A 236 9.73 5.11 -7.35
CA LEU A 236 10.33 4.76 -8.65
C LEU A 236 11.81 5.15 -8.72
N TYR A 237 12.70 4.23 -9.08
CA TYR A 237 14.11 4.60 -9.29
C TYR A 237 14.28 5.41 -10.57
N GLY A 238 15.29 6.28 -10.61
CA GLY A 238 15.55 7.12 -11.77
C GLY A 238 16.13 6.38 -12.96
N ALA A 239 15.68 6.72 -14.15
CA ALA A 239 16.40 6.31 -15.36
C ALA A 239 17.78 6.99 -15.38
N GLY A 240 18.82 6.20 -15.62
CA GLY A 240 20.21 6.66 -15.67
C GLY A 240 20.88 6.87 -14.31
N THR A 241 20.18 6.72 -13.18
CA THR A 241 20.85 6.58 -11.88
C THR A 241 21.31 5.13 -11.75
N ASP A 242 22.61 4.88 -11.87
CA ASP A 242 23.17 3.53 -11.76
C ASP A 242 23.26 3.11 -10.28
N TYR A 243 22.09 2.89 -9.67
CA TYR A 243 22.04 2.34 -8.32
C TYR A 243 22.54 0.90 -8.27
N LEU A 244 22.63 0.20 -9.41
CA LEU A 244 23.24 -1.14 -9.47
C LEU A 244 24.76 -1.09 -9.30
N ALA A 245 25.40 -0.04 -9.81
CA ALA A 245 26.83 0.21 -9.65
C ALA A 245 27.17 1.09 -8.44
N ALA A 246 26.21 1.41 -7.57
CA ALA A 246 26.51 2.22 -6.40
C ALA A 246 27.49 1.49 -5.46
N THR A 247 28.39 2.27 -4.86
CA THR A 247 29.51 1.75 -4.06
C THR A 247 29.40 2.14 -2.59
N ASP A 248 28.23 2.64 -2.18
CA ASP A 248 27.97 3.21 -0.87
C ASP A 248 27.34 2.21 0.13
N VAL A 249 27.07 0.97 -0.30
CA VAL A 249 26.65 -0.12 0.59
C VAL A 249 27.77 -0.43 1.59
N GLN A 250 27.53 -0.13 2.86
CA GLN A 250 28.42 -0.49 3.98
C GLN A 250 27.98 -1.85 4.56
N PHE A 251 28.28 -2.91 3.82
CA PHE A 251 28.11 -4.29 4.29
C PHE A 251 29.39 -5.08 3.98
N THR A 252 29.98 -5.62 5.03
CA THR A 252 31.21 -6.42 4.92
C THR A 252 30.86 -7.89 4.75
N ALA A 253 31.00 -8.38 3.51
CA ALA A 253 30.82 -9.77 3.17
C ALA A 253 31.96 -10.64 3.74
N SER A 254 31.60 -11.78 4.33
CA SER A 254 32.55 -12.79 4.77
C SER A 254 32.10 -14.17 4.34
N LEU A 255 33.06 -15.02 3.95
CA LEU A 255 32.85 -16.43 3.60
C LEU A 255 33.36 -17.37 4.71
N ALA A 256 33.80 -16.83 5.84
CA ALA A 256 34.30 -17.62 6.96
C ALA A 256 33.18 -18.47 7.61
N PRO A 257 33.49 -19.63 8.20
CA PRO A 257 32.51 -20.37 8.99
C PRO A 257 31.93 -19.50 10.12
N GLY A 258 30.61 -19.30 10.13
CA GLY A 258 29.92 -18.39 11.06
C GLY A 258 29.85 -16.92 10.60
N ALA A 259 30.16 -16.64 9.33
CA ALA A 259 30.12 -15.30 8.73
C ALA A 259 28.76 -14.60 8.80
N ALA A 260 28.81 -13.27 8.58
CA ALA A 260 27.68 -12.36 8.57
C ALA A 260 26.56 -12.86 7.62
N LYS A 261 25.35 -12.98 8.17
CA LYS A 261 24.13 -13.20 7.39
C LYS A 261 23.68 -11.86 6.82
N LEU A 262 23.16 -11.87 5.60
CA LEU A 262 22.41 -10.76 5.05
C LEU A 262 21.17 -10.57 5.93
N ARG A 263 21.06 -9.44 6.62
CA ARG A 263 19.86 -9.09 7.36
C ARG A 263 19.01 -8.19 6.50
N LEU A 264 17.99 -8.78 5.88
CA LEU A 264 16.99 -8.02 5.14
C LEU A 264 15.82 -7.66 6.04
N VAL A 265 15.30 -6.46 5.83
CA VAL A 265 14.19 -5.89 6.61
C VAL A 265 13.12 -5.41 5.63
N LEU A 266 11.86 -5.73 5.91
CA LEU A 266 10.71 -5.23 5.18
C LEU A 266 10.05 -4.12 5.98
N SER A 267 9.85 -2.97 5.36
CA SER A 267 8.91 -1.96 5.86
C SER A 267 7.54 -2.28 5.32
N GLU A 268 6.58 -2.53 6.22
CA GLU A 268 5.26 -3.02 5.86
C GLU A 268 4.22 -1.90 5.85
N PHE A 269 3.34 -1.93 4.84
CA PHE A 269 2.21 -1.02 4.70
C PHE A 269 0.93 -1.81 4.41
N ASP A 270 -0.21 -1.31 4.87
CA ASP A 270 -1.51 -1.80 4.40
C ASP A 270 -2.00 -1.00 3.18
N ILE A 271 -3.07 -1.48 2.53
CA ILE A 271 -3.64 -0.82 1.35
C ILE A 271 -4.10 0.62 1.62
N TYR A 272 -4.39 0.96 2.88
CA TYR A 272 -4.83 2.28 3.31
C TYR A 272 -3.67 3.25 3.57
N GLY A 273 -2.42 2.83 3.31
CA GLY A 273 -1.23 3.66 3.50
C GLY A 273 -0.70 3.68 4.93
N THR A 274 -1.27 2.87 5.84
CA THR A 274 -0.79 2.77 7.22
C THR A 274 0.55 2.06 7.26
N TRP A 275 1.55 2.66 7.89
CA TRP A 275 2.81 1.97 8.17
C TRP A 275 2.64 1.03 9.36
N LEU A 276 2.99 -0.24 9.16
CA LEU A 276 2.79 -1.31 10.14
C LEU A 276 4.08 -1.63 10.92
N GLY A 277 5.19 -1.00 10.53
CA GLY A 277 6.50 -1.18 11.15
C GLY A 277 7.50 -1.89 10.26
N LEU A 278 8.66 -2.16 10.85
CA LEU A 278 9.74 -2.94 10.24
C LEU A 278 9.67 -4.39 10.72
N ARG A 279 9.89 -5.34 9.81
CA ARG A 279 10.02 -6.76 10.14
C ARG A 279 11.25 -7.36 9.48
N ASP A 280 11.98 -8.19 10.20
CA ASP A 280 13.07 -8.97 9.60
C ASP A 280 12.50 -9.95 8.56
N TRP A 281 13.01 -9.89 7.33
CA TRP A 281 12.66 -10.84 6.29
C TRP A 281 13.31 -12.18 6.60
N THR A 282 12.49 -13.14 7.02
CA THR A 282 12.90 -14.49 7.38
C THR A 282 12.17 -15.51 6.53
N VAL A 283 10.84 -15.59 6.68
CA VAL A 283 9.98 -16.61 6.06
C VAL A 283 8.76 -16.03 5.34
N GLN A 284 8.50 -14.72 5.46
CA GLN A 284 7.27 -14.05 5.03
C GLN A 284 6.93 -14.28 3.54
N LEU A 285 7.92 -14.58 2.71
CA LEU A 285 7.77 -14.77 1.25
C LEU A 285 8.21 -16.17 0.80
N GLN A 286 8.38 -17.11 1.74
CA GLN A 286 8.72 -18.52 1.45
C GLN A 286 7.44 -19.37 1.35
N ALA A 287 6.66 -19.21 0.27
CA ALA A 287 5.40 -19.94 0.09
C ALA A 287 5.57 -21.47 0.05
N CYS A 288 6.76 -21.96 -0.33
CA CYS A 288 7.04 -23.39 -0.41
C CYS A 288 7.24 -24.09 0.93
N GLY A 289 7.41 -23.33 2.02
CA GLY A 289 7.93 -23.86 3.25
C GLY A 289 9.37 -24.40 3.08
N THR A 290 10.10 -24.48 4.19
CA THR A 290 11.46 -25.00 4.21
C THR A 290 11.67 -25.76 5.52
N GLY A 291 12.56 -26.76 5.52
CA GLY A 291 13.00 -27.36 6.78
C GLY A 291 13.67 -26.28 7.65
N VAL A 292 13.43 -26.31 8.96
CA VAL A 292 13.93 -25.29 9.92
C VAL A 292 15.45 -25.06 9.82
N GLY A 293 16.21 -26.09 9.42
CA GLY A 293 17.66 -26.01 9.23
C GLY A 293 18.11 -25.29 7.95
N ASP A 294 17.25 -25.19 6.94
CA ASP A 294 17.55 -24.61 5.62
C ASP A 294 16.79 -23.29 5.38
N ALA A 295 15.85 -22.94 6.25
CA ALA A 295 15.03 -21.74 6.16
C ALA A 295 15.83 -20.44 6.14
N ASP A 296 17.06 -20.46 6.68
CA ASP A 296 17.98 -19.32 6.69
C ASP A 296 19.10 -19.42 5.65
N ALA A 297 19.18 -20.49 4.86
CA ALA A 297 20.27 -20.68 3.90
C ALA A 297 20.30 -19.57 2.85
N TRP A 298 19.13 -19.06 2.46
CA TRP A 298 18.98 -17.99 1.46
C TRP A 298 19.58 -16.64 1.89
N ASN A 299 19.76 -16.40 3.19
CA ASN A 299 20.34 -15.16 3.69
C ASN A 299 21.84 -15.26 4.00
N ARG A 300 22.45 -16.42 3.70
CA ARG A 300 23.89 -16.63 3.90
C ARG A 300 24.64 -16.14 2.68
N PHE A 301 25.56 -15.22 2.92
CA PHE A 301 26.40 -14.69 1.87
C PHE A 301 27.25 -15.81 1.22
N GLY A 302 27.37 -15.81 -0.11
CA GLY A 302 28.12 -16.81 -0.87
C GLY A 302 27.42 -18.15 -1.05
N THR A 303 26.15 -18.28 -0.66
CA THR A 303 25.34 -19.49 -0.87
C THR A 303 24.29 -19.24 -1.95
N SER A 304 24.25 -20.07 -2.98
CA SER A 304 23.12 -20.11 -3.91
C SER A 304 21.99 -20.91 -3.30
N TYR A 305 20.79 -20.34 -3.27
CA TYR A 305 19.61 -20.98 -2.72
C TYR A 305 18.47 -20.90 -3.74
N THR A 306 17.83 -22.03 -4.01
CA THR A 306 16.65 -22.10 -4.88
C THR A 306 15.62 -23.01 -4.24
N THR A 307 14.38 -22.55 -4.19
CA THR A 307 13.23 -23.34 -3.77
C THR A 307 12.13 -23.22 -4.82
N SER A 308 11.43 -24.32 -5.06
CA SER A 308 10.31 -24.39 -6.00
C SER A 308 9.31 -25.42 -5.52
N CYS A 309 8.03 -25.11 -5.63
CA CYS A 309 6.94 -25.96 -5.20
C CYS A 309 5.67 -25.60 -5.98
N GLN A 310 4.62 -26.41 -5.81
CA GLN A 310 3.28 -26.08 -6.25
C GLN A 310 2.44 -25.68 -5.04
N VAL A 311 1.88 -24.48 -5.08
CA VAL A 311 1.00 -23.95 -4.02
C VAL A 311 -0.37 -23.71 -4.63
N GLY A 312 -1.42 -24.22 -3.99
CA GLY A 312 -2.79 -23.89 -4.37
C GLY A 312 -3.10 -22.43 -4.07
N VAL A 313 -3.89 -21.77 -4.91
CA VAL A 313 -4.26 -20.34 -4.76
C VAL A 313 -4.88 -20.06 -3.39
N ASP A 314 -5.75 -20.96 -2.90
CA ASP A 314 -6.35 -20.82 -1.57
C ASP A 314 -5.30 -20.82 -0.44
N SER A 315 -4.27 -21.68 -0.56
CA SER A 315 -3.16 -21.71 0.39
C SER A 315 -2.31 -20.45 0.29
N LEU A 316 -2.10 -19.91 -0.91
CA LEU A 316 -1.37 -18.68 -1.13
C LEU A 316 -2.10 -17.48 -0.51
N LEU A 317 -3.42 -17.40 -0.68
CA LEU A 317 -4.27 -16.38 -0.05
C LEU A 317 -4.31 -16.53 1.48
N ALA A 318 -4.25 -17.75 2.01
CA ALA A 318 -4.15 -18.00 3.44
C ALA A 318 -2.80 -17.58 4.03
N ILE A 319 -1.70 -17.76 3.29
CA ILE A 319 -0.35 -17.32 3.69
C ILE A 319 -0.25 -15.79 3.71
N ALA A 320 -0.97 -15.10 2.83
CA ALA A 320 -0.96 -13.64 2.75
C ALA A 320 -1.54 -12.93 4.01
N ASP A 321 -2.11 -13.68 4.97
CA ASP A 321 -2.74 -13.21 6.22
C ASP A 321 -3.37 -11.81 6.09
N TYR A 322 -4.46 -11.76 5.31
CA TYR A 322 -5.36 -10.61 5.24
C TYR A 322 -6.17 -10.45 6.53
N SER A 323 -5.54 -10.48 7.70
CA SER A 323 -6.23 -10.45 9.01
C SER A 323 -7.18 -9.26 9.23
N SER A 324 -7.33 -8.31 8.28
CA SER A 324 -8.58 -7.55 8.03
C SER A 324 -8.48 -6.48 6.92
N ASN A 325 -7.27 -6.15 6.43
CA ASN A 325 -7.00 -4.85 5.78
C ASN A 325 -6.54 -4.93 4.31
N GLY A 326 -6.77 -6.04 3.61
CA GLY A 326 -6.32 -6.21 2.22
C GLY A 326 -4.80 -6.44 2.09
N PRO A 327 -4.24 -6.37 0.86
CA PRO A 327 -2.86 -6.75 0.56
C PRO A 327 -1.85 -5.93 1.38
N ARG A 328 -0.77 -6.61 1.77
CA ARG A 328 0.39 -6.00 2.38
C ARG A 328 1.37 -5.56 1.30
N LEU A 329 1.92 -4.37 1.48
CA LEU A 329 2.95 -3.83 0.62
C LEU A 329 4.25 -3.69 1.40
N TYR A 330 5.36 -3.89 0.70
CA TYR A 330 6.68 -4.05 1.27
C TYR A 330 7.68 -3.15 0.55
N ASP A 331 8.43 -2.38 1.34
CA ASP A 331 9.69 -1.78 0.87
C ASP A 331 10.84 -2.60 1.48
N PRO A 332 11.68 -3.27 0.67
CA PRO A 332 12.78 -4.07 1.18
C PRO A 332 14.03 -3.23 1.45
N TYR A 333 14.76 -3.59 2.50
CA TYR A 333 16.01 -2.97 2.92
C TYR A 333 17.05 -4.02 3.30
N LEU A 334 18.31 -3.67 3.12
CA LEU A 334 19.46 -4.35 3.73
C LEU A 334 19.88 -3.58 4.99
N MET A 335 20.03 -4.29 6.10
CA MET A 335 20.67 -3.74 7.30
C MET A 335 22.19 -3.72 7.09
N GLN A 336 22.78 -2.54 7.20
CA GLN A 336 24.21 -2.29 7.08
C GLN A 336 24.95 -2.57 8.39
N ASP A 337 26.28 -2.64 8.32
CA ASP A 337 27.14 -2.94 9.48
C ASP A 337 27.04 -1.88 10.59
N ASP A 338 26.75 -0.64 10.22
CA ASP A 338 26.54 0.50 11.13
C ASP A 338 25.09 0.58 11.68
N GLY A 339 24.23 -0.37 11.30
CA GLY A 339 22.83 -0.43 11.72
C GLY A 339 21.88 0.45 10.90
N THR A 340 22.31 1.07 9.80
CA THR A 340 21.41 1.80 8.90
C THR A 340 20.72 0.89 7.89
N LEU A 341 19.56 1.32 7.40
CA LEU A 341 18.81 0.61 6.36
C LEU A 341 19.19 1.16 4.98
N TYR A 342 19.64 0.28 4.10
CA TYR A 342 19.90 0.55 2.70
C TYR A 342 18.74 0.05 1.83
N PRO A 343 18.09 0.87 0.99
CA PRO A 343 16.94 0.43 0.20
C PRO A 343 17.37 -0.61 -0.85
N VAL A 344 16.60 -1.69 -0.95
CA VAL A 344 16.80 -2.73 -1.95
C VAL A 344 15.88 -2.43 -3.16
N PRO A 345 16.43 -2.19 -4.36
CA PRO A 345 15.66 -2.03 -5.58
C PRO A 345 14.91 -3.31 -5.96
N VAL A 346 13.67 -3.15 -6.42
CA VAL A 346 12.82 -4.24 -6.89
C VAL A 346 12.58 -4.12 -8.40
N LEU A 347 13.02 -5.11 -9.18
CA LEU A 347 12.75 -5.21 -10.61
C LEU A 347 11.48 -6.02 -10.84
N VAL A 348 10.41 -5.39 -11.32
CA VAL A 348 9.19 -6.09 -11.76
C VAL A 348 9.28 -6.31 -13.27
N THR A 349 9.49 -7.56 -13.69
CA THR A 349 9.87 -7.89 -15.09
C THR A 349 8.72 -7.76 -16.08
N ASN A 350 7.49 -7.95 -15.63
CA ASN A 350 6.26 -7.85 -16.43
C ASN A 350 5.50 -6.52 -16.23
N ARG A 351 6.17 -5.51 -15.65
CA ARG A 351 5.60 -4.17 -15.51
C ARG A 351 5.25 -3.59 -16.89
N PRO A 352 4.05 -3.03 -17.10
CA PRO A 352 3.74 -2.27 -18.30
C PRO A 352 4.65 -1.04 -18.38
N LEU A 353 5.61 -1.05 -19.31
CA LEU A 353 6.44 0.12 -19.61
C LEU A 353 5.72 0.93 -20.68
N GLY A 354 5.36 2.17 -20.37
CA GLY A 354 4.89 3.13 -21.38
C GLY A 354 5.94 3.26 -22.50
N GLY A 355 5.50 3.35 -23.75
CA GLY A 355 6.30 3.12 -24.95
C GLY A 355 7.72 3.73 -24.99
N ALA A 356 8.60 3.03 -25.73
CA ALA A 356 9.99 3.34 -26.10
C ALA A 356 11.11 3.05 -25.07
N GLY A 357 10.93 2.08 -24.18
CA GLY A 357 12.06 1.47 -23.44
C GLY A 357 12.53 0.19 -24.13
N GLY A 358 13.58 0.28 -24.96
CA GLY A 358 14.26 -0.91 -25.49
C GLY A 358 14.83 -1.78 -24.36
N VAL A 359 14.90 -3.09 -24.62
CA VAL A 359 15.60 -4.07 -23.77
C VAL A 359 17.01 -3.54 -23.46
N GLY A 360 17.31 -3.29 -22.18
CA GLY A 360 18.64 -2.85 -21.74
C GLY A 360 18.73 -1.46 -21.10
N GLN A 361 17.64 -0.73 -20.92
CA GLN A 361 17.63 0.47 -20.06
C GLN A 361 17.06 0.13 -18.68
N SER A 362 17.66 0.65 -17.60
CA SER A 362 17.30 0.42 -16.18
C SER A 362 15.91 0.94 -15.77
N TYR A 363 14.96 1.02 -16.70
CA TYR A 363 13.54 1.24 -16.42
C TYR A 363 12.95 -0.02 -15.80
N GLY A 364 12.22 0.14 -14.70
CA GLY A 364 11.47 -0.96 -14.08
C GLY A 364 11.74 -1.18 -12.61
N HIS A 365 12.78 -0.54 -12.05
CA HIS A 365 13.06 -0.66 -10.62
C HIS A 365 12.14 0.23 -9.80
N VAL A 366 11.50 -0.40 -8.83
CA VAL A 366 10.54 0.20 -7.91
C VAL A 366 10.99 -0.06 -6.48
N ARG A 367 10.46 0.70 -5.54
CA ARG A 367 10.77 0.54 -4.12
C ARG A 367 9.78 -0.40 -3.42
N ARG A 368 8.52 -0.39 -3.84
CA ARG A 368 7.43 -1.09 -3.18
C ARG A 368 6.92 -2.26 -4.02
N PHE A 369 6.61 -3.38 -3.38
CA PHE A 369 5.92 -4.50 -4.02
C PHE A 369 4.89 -5.09 -3.08
N PHE A 370 4.05 -5.99 -3.59
CA PHE A 370 3.13 -6.80 -2.80
C PHE A 370 3.32 -8.28 -3.17
N PHE A 371 2.99 -9.19 -2.25
CA PHE A 371 3.17 -10.62 -2.49
C PHE A 371 1.92 -11.26 -3.10
N VAL A 372 0.72 -10.92 -2.63
CA VAL A 372 -0.52 -11.45 -3.17
C VAL A 372 -1.58 -10.35 -3.10
N ASP A 373 -2.40 -10.24 -4.13
CA ASP A 373 -3.58 -9.40 -4.15
C ASP A 373 -4.74 -10.09 -4.88
N ASP A 374 -5.90 -10.13 -4.24
CA ASP A 374 -7.18 -10.50 -4.83
C ASP A 374 -8.19 -9.34 -4.77
N THR A 375 -7.80 -8.19 -4.19
CA THR A 375 -8.73 -7.09 -3.92
C THR A 375 -8.94 -6.19 -5.12
N LEU A 376 -7.89 -5.96 -5.93
CA LEU A 376 -7.97 -5.10 -7.12
C LEU A 376 -8.92 -5.67 -8.18
N ALA A 377 -9.01 -7.01 -8.26
CA ALA A 377 -9.88 -7.74 -9.16
C ALA A 377 -11.36 -7.79 -8.70
N GLY A 378 -11.67 -7.27 -7.52
CA GLY A 378 -13.03 -7.17 -6.99
C GLY A 378 -13.76 -5.95 -7.54
N SER A 379 -15.03 -6.12 -7.93
CA SER A 379 -15.88 -5.02 -8.37
C SER A 379 -16.77 -4.47 -7.25
N LYS A 380 -17.27 -3.24 -7.43
CA LYS A 380 -18.36 -2.67 -6.60
C LYS A 380 -19.49 -3.68 -6.38
N GLY A 381 -19.96 -3.81 -5.15
CA GLY A 381 -21.10 -4.68 -4.80
C GLY A 381 -20.74 -6.06 -4.24
N GLY A 382 -19.47 -6.34 -3.97
CA GLY A 382 -19.03 -7.56 -3.27
C GLY A 382 -19.02 -8.82 -4.14
N ALA A 383 -18.92 -8.65 -5.46
CA ALA A 383 -18.67 -9.78 -6.36
C ALA A 383 -17.30 -10.40 -6.05
N ALA A 384 -17.20 -11.72 -6.24
CA ALA A 384 -15.94 -12.42 -6.08
C ALA A 384 -14.86 -11.84 -7.02
N ALA A 385 -13.62 -11.81 -6.54
CA ALA A 385 -12.47 -11.40 -7.32
C ALA A 385 -12.36 -12.21 -8.62
N LYS A 386 -12.16 -11.54 -9.75
CA LYS A 386 -12.02 -12.22 -11.06
C LYS A 386 -10.65 -12.86 -11.27
N ALA A 387 -9.64 -12.41 -10.53
CA ALA A 387 -8.25 -12.84 -10.66
C ALA A 387 -7.51 -12.64 -9.34
N VAL A 388 -6.39 -13.34 -9.19
CA VAL A 388 -5.42 -13.14 -8.11
C VAL A 388 -4.08 -12.80 -8.75
N VAL A 389 -3.42 -11.76 -8.26
CA VAL A 389 -2.10 -11.34 -8.70
C VAL A 389 -1.08 -11.78 -7.65
N TYR A 390 -0.03 -12.46 -8.10
CA TYR A 390 1.02 -12.99 -7.25
C TYR A 390 2.32 -13.15 -8.06
N PRO A 391 3.50 -13.18 -7.42
CA PRO A 391 4.74 -13.44 -8.11
C PRO A 391 4.84 -14.91 -8.47
N SER A 392 5.05 -15.17 -9.75
CA SER A 392 5.36 -16.50 -10.27
C SER A 392 6.81 -16.92 -9.97
N ALA A 393 7.70 -15.95 -9.82
CA ALA A 393 9.09 -16.14 -9.41
C ALA A 393 9.64 -14.92 -8.68
N MET A 394 10.54 -15.16 -7.71
CA MET A 394 11.29 -14.12 -7.02
C MET A 394 12.76 -14.55 -6.90
N ALA A 395 13.69 -13.63 -7.15
CA ALA A 395 15.12 -13.86 -7.04
C ALA A 395 15.81 -12.65 -6.37
N LEU A 396 16.64 -12.90 -5.38
CA LEU A 396 17.48 -11.87 -4.77
C LEU A 396 18.92 -12.10 -5.17
N ASP A 397 19.48 -11.15 -5.93
CA ASP A 397 20.86 -11.21 -6.41
C ASP A 397 21.75 -10.32 -5.54
N VAL A 398 22.86 -10.88 -5.07
CA VAL A 398 23.89 -10.16 -4.31
C VAL A 398 25.25 -10.41 -4.94
N THR A 399 25.91 -9.34 -5.34
CA THR A 399 27.18 -9.42 -6.10
C THR A 399 28.32 -8.78 -5.31
N ILE A 400 29.47 -9.45 -5.26
CA ILE A 400 30.70 -8.87 -4.71
C ILE A 400 31.18 -7.75 -5.63
N ARG A 401 31.60 -6.63 -5.05
CA ARG A 401 32.22 -5.54 -5.78
C ARG A 401 33.54 -5.97 -6.43
N ALA A 402 33.70 -5.62 -7.70
CA ALA A 402 34.92 -5.90 -8.45
C ALA A 402 36.14 -5.17 -7.87
N ASP A 403 35.95 -3.95 -7.35
CA ASP A 403 37.00 -3.10 -6.80
C ASP A 403 37.31 -3.41 -5.32
N ARG A 404 36.37 -4.03 -4.59
CA ARG A 404 36.51 -4.29 -3.16
C ARG A 404 35.87 -5.63 -2.76
N ARG A 405 36.69 -6.68 -2.60
CA ARG A 405 36.25 -8.09 -2.46
C ARG A 405 35.53 -8.45 -1.16
N ASP A 406 35.59 -7.58 -0.16
CA ASP A 406 34.86 -7.72 1.11
C ASP A 406 33.55 -6.91 1.12
N HIS A 407 33.16 -6.27 0.01
CA HIS A 407 31.93 -5.48 -0.09
C HIS A 407 31.05 -5.95 -1.24
N ILE A 408 29.77 -5.60 -1.18
CA ILE A 408 28.77 -5.94 -2.18
C ILE A 408 28.29 -4.70 -2.93
N THR A 409 27.79 -4.89 -4.14
CA THR A 409 26.91 -3.90 -4.78
C THR A 409 25.52 -3.97 -4.14
N PRO A 410 24.65 -2.97 -4.36
CA PRO A 410 23.25 -3.05 -3.93
C PRO A 410 22.62 -4.37 -4.35
N PRO A 411 22.03 -5.12 -3.39
CA PRO A 411 21.21 -6.28 -3.72
C PRO A 411 20.05 -5.88 -4.62
N VAL A 412 19.60 -6.79 -5.49
CA VAL A 412 18.43 -6.55 -6.35
C VAL A 412 17.43 -7.66 -6.16
N LEU A 413 16.18 -7.30 -5.89
CA LEU A 413 15.07 -8.23 -5.88
C LEU A 413 14.36 -8.22 -7.23
N THR A 414 14.42 -9.32 -7.97
CA THR A 414 13.67 -9.49 -9.22
C THR A 414 12.38 -10.26 -8.95
N ILE A 415 11.26 -9.76 -9.48
CA ILE A 415 9.93 -10.33 -9.35
C ILE A 415 9.29 -10.46 -10.73
N THR A 416 8.70 -11.62 -11.02
CA THR A 416 7.92 -11.87 -12.24
C THR A 416 6.47 -12.17 -11.92
#